data_AF-A0A0B6YFB2-F1
#
_entry.id   AF-A0A0B6YFB2-F1
#
_cell.length_a   1.000
_cell.length_b   1.000
_cell.length_c   1.000
_cell.angle_alpha   90.00
_cell.angle_beta   90.00
_cell.angle_gamma   90.00
#
_symmetry.space_group_name_H-M   'P 1'
#
loop_
_entity.id
_entity.type
_entity.pdbx_description
1 polymer ?
#
loop_
_entity_poly.entity_id
_entity_poly.type
_entity_poly.pdbx_seq_one_letter_code
_entity_poly.pdbx_strand_id
1 'polypeptide(L)'
;KYDFHKHLSFDTVLGHYFNAITSMGRAHFEKAGKQYAFCDEIAMAALLYNDQIVSKVEMIRGVVELHGNHTRGQIAIDWASRLFEGNQEQQKHMVTTLQ
;
A
#
# COMPACT_ATOMS: atom_id res chain seq x y z
N LYS A 1 -5.46 -10.58 -16.69
CA LYS A 1 -6.15 -9.45 -16.04
C LYS A 1 -6.75 -9.98 -14.73
N TYR A 2 -6.43 -9.38 -13.59
CA TYR A 2 -6.96 -9.82 -12.29
C TYR A 2 -8.40 -9.33 -12.09
N ASP A 3 -9.22 -10.17 -11.46
CA ASP A 3 -10.59 -9.86 -11.07
C ASP A 3 -10.64 -9.71 -9.55
N PHE A 4 -10.77 -8.46 -9.08
CA PHE A 4 -10.82 -8.14 -7.66
C PHE A 4 -12.16 -8.53 -7.03
N HIS A 5 -13.21 -8.78 -7.81
CA HIS A 5 -14.57 -9.03 -7.33
C HIS A 5 -14.93 -10.51 -7.30
N LYS A 6 -14.08 -11.39 -7.83
CA LYS A 6 -14.32 -12.85 -7.86
C LYS A 6 -14.65 -13.44 -6.48
N HIS A 7 -14.01 -12.95 -5.42
CA HIS A 7 -14.26 -13.45 -4.05
C HIS A 7 -15.65 -13.10 -3.50
N LEU A 8 -16.34 -12.12 -4.11
CA LEU A 8 -17.67 -11.66 -3.69
C LEU A 8 -18.80 -12.59 -4.15
N SER A 9 -18.54 -13.50 -5.10
CA SER A 9 -19.53 -14.44 -5.60
C SER A 9 -19.57 -15.77 -4.82
N PHE A 10 -18.74 -15.91 -3.80
CA PHE A 10 -18.78 -17.09 -2.93
C PHE A 10 -20.06 -17.09 -2.11
N ASP A 11 -20.82 -18.19 -2.20
CA ASP A 11 -22.08 -18.36 -1.49
C ASP A 11 -21.85 -18.65 0.00
N THR A 12 -21.47 -17.59 0.71
CA THR A 12 -21.16 -17.59 2.14
C THR A 12 -21.72 -16.31 2.74
N VAL A 13 -22.05 -16.33 4.03
CA VAL A 13 -22.52 -15.14 4.76
C VAL A 13 -21.56 -13.97 4.60
N LEU A 14 -20.25 -14.25 4.65
CA LEU A 14 -19.21 -13.23 4.51
C LEU A 14 -19.08 -12.70 3.07
N GLY A 15 -19.21 -13.57 2.08
CA GLY A 15 -19.24 -13.18 0.66
C GLY A 15 -20.40 -12.23 0.37
N HIS A 16 -21.61 -12.57 0.85
CA HIS A 16 -22.79 -11.71 0.74
C HIS A 16 -22.61 -10.36 1.45
N TYR A 17 -22.02 -10.37 2.65
CA TYR A 17 -21.70 -9.14 3.39
C TYR A 17 -20.73 -8.24 2.62
N PHE A 18 -19.59 -8.76 2.16
CA PHE A 18 -18.62 -7.96 1.40
C PHE A 18 -19.17 -7.48 0.06
N ASN A 19 -19.98 -8.30 -0.62
CA ASN A 19 -20.66 -7.91 -1.85
C ASN A 19 -21.56 -6.68 -1.60
N ALA A 20 -22.30 -6.68 -0.49
CA ALA A 20 -23.18 -5.59 -0.10
C ALA A 20 -22.42 -4.30 0.27
N ILE A 21 -21.43 -4.37 1.19
CA ILE A 21 -20.77 -3.15 1.69
C ILE A 21 -19.87 -2.48 0.63
N THR A 22 -19.33 -3.25 -0.32
CA THR A 22 -18.49 -2.70 -1.40
C THR A 22 -19.29 -2.24 -2.61
N SER A 23 -20.60 -2.51 -2.66
CA SER A 23 -21.45 -2.28 -3.85
C SER A 23 -21.39 -0.85 -4.38
N MET A 24 -21.48 0.16 -3.49
CA MET A 24 -21.43 1.57 -3.89
C MET A 24 -20.07 1.94 -4.49
N GLY A 25 -18.97 1.50 -3.88
CA GLY A 25 -17.62 1.72 -4.39
C GLY A 25 -17.44 1.08 -5.77
N ARG A 26 -17.85 -0.18 -5.92
CA ARG A 26 -17.80 -0.89 -7.21
C ARG A 26 -18.58 -0.16 -8.30
N ALA A 27 -19.83 0.22 -8.03
CA ALA A 27 -20.65 0.96 -8.98
C ALA A 27 -20.06 2.34 -9.35
N HIS A 28 -19.41 3.02 -8.39
CA HIS A 28 -18.75 4.29 -8.68
C HIS A 28 -17.55 4.12 -9.62
N PHE A 29 -16.67 3.15 -9.35
CA PHE A 29 -15.48 2.91 -10.18
C PHE A 29 -15.82 2.31 -11.55
N GLU A 30 -16.89 1.53 -11.65
CA GLU A 30 -17.36 0.96 -12.92
C GLU A 30 -17.72 2.05 -13.94
N LYS A 31 -18.27 3.18 -13.49
CA LYS A 31 -18.54 4.35 -14.36
C LYS A 31 -17.29 4.88 -15.07
N ALA A 32 -16.12 4.67 -14.48
CA ALA A 32 -14.82 5.04 -15.05
C ALA A 32 -14.11 3.87 -15.75
N GLY A 33 -14.79 2.73 -15.96
CA GLY A 33 -14.21 1.52 -16.54
C GLY A 33 -13.17 0.85 -15.65
N LYS A 34 -13.21 1.10 -14.34
CA LYS A 34 -12.24 0.59 -13.36
C LYS A 34 -12.90 -0.40 -12.40
N GLN A 35 -12.11 -1.33 -11.89
CA GLN A 35 -12.51 -2.18 -10.77
C GLN A 35 -12.17 -1.48 -9.45
N TYR A 36 -13.04 -1.59 -8.45
CA TYR A 36 -12.71 -1.22 -7.08
C TYR A 36 -11.77 -2.28 -6.50
N ALA A 37 -10.51 -1.89 -6.28
CA ALA A 37 -9.41 -2.77 -5.90
C ALA A 37 -9.10 -2.69 -4.40
N PHE A 38 -8.30 -3.62 -3.90
CA PHE A 38 -7.81 -3.64 -2.52
C PHE A 38 -6.89 -2.44 -2.22
N CYS A 39 -6.98 -1.91 -1.01
CA CYS A 39 -6.16 -0.84 -0.48
C CYS A 39 -5.69 -1.21 0.94
N ASP A 40 -6.54 -0.99 1.93
CA ASP A 40 -6.23 -1.25 3.35
C ASP A 40 -5.99 -2.74 3.63
N GLU A 41 -6.58 -3.62 2.82
CA GLU A 41 -6.34 -5.06 2.89
C GLU A 41 -4.87 -5.40 2.63
N ILE A 42 -4.18 -4.62 1.79
CA ILE A 42 -2.75 -4.80 1.52
C ILE A 42 -1.91 -4.39 2.74
N ALA A 43 -2.30 -3.35 3.48
CA ALA A 43 -1.61 -2.97 4.71
C ALA A 43 -1.71 -4.07 5.77
N MET A 44 -2.90 -4.66 5.94
CA MET A 44 -3.10 -5.80 6.84
C MET A 44 -2.33 -7.04 6.37
N ALA A 45 -2.36 -7.35 5.07
CA ALA A 45 -1.63 -8.47 4.52
C ALA A 45 -0.11 -8.31 4.64
N ALA A 46 0.42 -7.10 4.45
CA ALA A 46 1.83 -6.78 4.60
C ALA A 46 2.33 -6.92 6.04
N LEU A 47 1.45 -6.71 7.03
CA LEU A 47 1.76 -6.94 8.44
C LEU A 47 1.78 -8.44 8.77
N LEU A 48 0.77 -9.20 8.32
CA LEU A 48 0.61 -10.61 8.67
C LEU A 48 1.51 -11.55 7.87
N TYR A 49 1.81 -11.20 6.62
CA TYR A 49 2.48 -12.06 5.64
C TYR A 49 3.55 -11.28 4.86
N ASN A 50 4.42 -10.56 5.58
CA ASN A 50 5.38 -9.63 4.99
C ASN A 50 6.20 -10.24 3.85
N ASP A 51 6.83 -11.40 4.08
CA ASP A 51 7.71 -12.09 3.12
C ASP A 51 7.01 -12.55 1.83
N GLN A 52 5.68 -12.64 1.85
CA GLN A 52 4.87 -13.06 0.69
C GLN A 52 4.26 -11.88 -0.07
N ILE A 53 3.92 -10.81 0.65
CA ILE A 53 3.15 -9.69 0.11
C ILE A 53 4.05 -8.53 -0.31
N VAL A 54 5.12 -8.26 0.45
CA VAL A 54 5.99 -7.10 0.24
C VAL A 54 7.15 -7.48 -0.67
N SER A 55 7.10 -7.02 -1.92
CA SER A 55 8.15 -7.33 -2.92
C SER A 55 9.40 -6.45 -2.80
N LYS A 56 9.26 -5.24 -2.24
CA LYS A 56 10.36 -4.30 -2.03
C LYS A 56 10.00 -3.33 -0.90
N VAL A 57 10.97 -3.08 -0.02
CA VAL A 57 10.91 -2.02 1.00
C VAL A 57 12.03 -1.04 0.75
N GLU A 58 11.75 0.24 0.99
CA GLU A 58 12.73 1.30 0.86
C GLU A 58 12.61 2.25 2.04
N MET A 59 13.70 2.38 2.81
CA MET A 59 13.76 3.30 3.94
C MET A 59 14.17 4.67 3.45
N ILE A 60 13.34 5.67 3.74
CA ILE A 60 13.50 7.05 3.29
C ILE A 60 13.13 7.99 4.43
N ARG A 61 13.96 9.01 4.66
CA ARG A 61 13.63 10.08 5.61
C ARG A 61 12.66 11.06 4.96
N GLY A 62 11.58 11.36 5.66
CA GLY A 62 10.60 12.35 5.22
C GLY A 62 9.82 12.95 6.37
N VAL A 63 9.09 14.02 6.08
CA VAL A 63 8.23 14.76 7.01
C VAL A 63 6.87 15.02 6.35
N VAL A 64 5.85 15.33 7.14
CA VAL A 64 4.55 15.77 6.60
C VAL A 64 4.53 17.29 6.53
N GLU A 65 4.26 17.83 5.35
CA GLU A 65 4.12 19.27 5.13
C GLU A 65 2.77 19.77 5.68
N LEU A 66 2.75 20.87 6.44
CA LEU A 66 1.57 21.32 7.18
C LEU A 66 1.04 22.71 6.77
N HIS A 67 1.86 23.53 6.10
CA HIS A 67 1.59 24.96 5.91
C HIS A 67 1.35 25.34 4.46
N GLY A 68 1.84 24.56 3.48
CA GLY A 68 1.64 24.86 2.07
C GLY A 68 0.17 24.81 1.64
N ASN A 69 -0.30 25.85 0.94
CA ASN A 69 -1.68 25.97 0.47
C ASN A 69 -2.12 24.83 -0.46
N HIS A 70 -1.18 24.24 -1.20
CA HIS A 70 -1.43 23.16 -2.16
C HIS A 70 -0.75 21.84 -1.78
N THR A 71 0.02 21.81 -0.69
CA THR A 71 0.87 20.67 -0.31
C THR A 71 0.65 20.20 1.13
N ARG A 72 -0.24 20.85 1.89
CA ARG A 72 -0.63 20.40 3.24
C ARG A 72 -1.10 18.95 3.22
N GLY A 73 -0.44 18.10 4.02
CA GLY A 73 -0.69 16.66 4.12
C GLY A 73 0.17 15.78 3.22
N GLN A 74 0.96 16.37 2.31
CA GLN A 74 1.91 15.61 1.50
C GLN A 74 3.15 15.21 2.32
N ILE A 75 3.72 14.05 1.99
CA ILE A 75 5.01 13.62 2.54
C ILE A 75 6.12 14.28 1.72
N ALA A 76 6.95 15.11 2.37
CA ALA A 76 8.15 15.70 1.80
C ALA A 76 9.36 14.83 2.14
N ILE A 77 10.10 14.40 1.12
CA ILE A 77 11.22 13.47 1.25
C ILE A 77 12.56 14.21 1.19
N ASP A 78 13.49 13.84 2.07
CA ASP A 78 14.89 14.26 1.98
C ASP A 78 15.65 13.39 0.98
N TRP A 79 15.74 13.88 -0.25
CA TRP A 79 16.54 13.26 -1.31
C TRP A 79 18.03 13.62 -1.23
N ALA A 80 18.38 14.74 -0.58
CA ALA A 80 19.75 15.22 -0.52
C ALA A 80 20.60 14.29 0.35
N SER A 81 20.10 13.90 1.53
CA SER A 81 20.80 12.94 2.38
C SER A 81 21.13 11.64 1.64
N ARG A 82 20.26 11.17 0.75
CA ARG A 82 20.52 9.93 -0.04
C ARG A 82 21.63 10.10 -1.06
N LEU A 83 21.79 11.29 -1.64
CA LEU A 83 22.91 11.59 -2.55
C LEU A 83 24.25 11.61 -1.83
N PHE A 84 24.27 12.02 -0.55
CA PHE A 84 25.49 12.14 0.25
C PHE A 84 25.78 10.88 1.11
N GLU A 85 24.76 10.11 1.51
CA GLU A 85 24.86 8.84 2.26
C GLU A 85 25.06 7.62 1.35
N GLY A 86 24.92 7.78 0.02
CA GLY A 86 24.99 6.74 -1.02
C GLY A 86 26.29 5.92 -1.11
N ASN A 87 27.24 6.11 -0.18
CA ASN A 87 28.49 5.35 -0.09
C ASN A 87 28.58 4.41 1.13
N GLN A 88 27.60 4.33 2.04
CA GLN A 88 27.79 3.55 3.29
C GLN A 88 26.72 2.49 3.63
N GLU A 89 25.56 2.44 2.97
CA GLU A 89 24.45 1.57 3.43
C GLU A 89 24.31 0.21 2.73
N GLN A 90 25.03 -0.07 1.64
CA GLN A 90 25.04 -1.41 1.05
C GLN A 90 25.66 -2.49 1.97
N GLN A 91 26.35 -2.11 3.06
CA GLN A 91 27.02 -3.06 3.97
C GLN A 91 26.21 -3.46 5.22
N LYS A 92 25.15 -2.75 5.63
CA LYS A 92 24.52 -2.99 6.95
C LYS A 92 23.28 -3.89 6.96
N HIS A 93 22.60 -4.10 5.83
CA HIS A 93 21.36 -4.91 5.80
C HIS A 93 21.57 -6.43 5.60
N MET A 94 22.81 -6.90 5.42
CA MET A 94 23.11 -8.34 5.47
C MET A 94 23.32 -8.88 6.89
N VAL A 95 23.44 -8.01 7.90
CA VAL A 95 23.89 -8.42 9.26
C VAL A 95 22.74 -8.58 10.26
N THR A 96 21.57 -7.98 10.05
CA THR A 96 20.51 -7.95 11.08
C THR A 96 19.34 -8.92 10.87
N THR A 97 19.32 -9.71 9.80
CA THR A 97 18.25 -10.72 9.53
C THR A 97 18.54 -12.10 10.17
N LEU A 98 19.42 -12.17 11.17
CA LEU A 98 19.64 -13.38 11.97
C LEU A 98 19.59 -13.04 13.46
N GLN A 99 18.39 -12.81 14.01
CA GLN A 99 18.04 -13.11 15.41
C GLN A 99 16.55 -13.42 15.53
#